data_AF-A0A242L8Q6-F1
#
_entry.id   AF-A0A242L8Q6-F1
#
_cell.length_a   1.000
_cell.length_b   1.000
_cell.length_c   1.000
_cell.angle_alpha   90.00
_cell.angle_beta   90.00
_cell.angle_gamma   90.00
#
_symmetry.space_group_name_H-M   'P 1'
#
loop_
_entity.id
_entity.type
_entity.pdbx_description
1 polymer ?
#
loop_
_entity_poly.entity_id
_entity_poly.type
_entity_poly.pdbx_seq_one_letter_code
_entity_poly.pdbx_strand_id
1 'polypeptide(L)'
;MKNNLKVLLLLSVSLMVGSCAAKREKTDNTKKDYDEKLVHALVGSWFAKNYDYGKYDITYDDDVLNFNSTKLEIEYTEDNRVFTHQKNDKTFHYIFEVKEEEVIVYPHYEVEQSGDELILGGDLAPINLKMN
;
A
#
# COMPACT_ATOMS: atom_id res chain seq x y z
N MET A 1 -50.03 39.73 -51.83
CA MET A 1 -49.51 38.36 -51.60
C MET A 1 -49.03 38.27 -50.17
N LYS A 2 -49.62 37.33 -49.40
CA LYS A 2 -49.10 36.60 -48.24
C LYS A 2 -48.48 37.43 -47.09
N ASN A 3 -49.22 37.68 -46.01
CA ASN A 3 -49.47 36.75 -44.88
C ASN A 3 -48.25 36.55 -43.95
N ASN A 4 -48.29 37.19 -42.77
CA ASN A 4 -48.40 36.52 -41.46
C ASN A 4 -47.54 37.18 -40.37
N LEU A 5 -48.19 38.08 -39.64
CA LEU A 5 -47.94 38.32 -38.22
C LEU A 5 -48.11 37.00 -37.47
N LYS A 6 -47.06 36.51 -36.81
CA LYS A 6 -47.14 35.41 -35.84
C LYS A 6 -46.61 35.89 -34.50
N VAL A 7 -47.54 36.28 -33.66
CA VAL A 7 -47.43 36.17 -32.20
C VAL A 7 -47.26 34.67 -31.89
N LEU A 8 -46.24 34.29 -31.12
CA LEU A 8 -46.40 33.28 -30.05
C LEU A 8 -45.13 33.05 -29.22
N LEU A 9 -45.34 33.07 -27.91
CA LEU A 9 -44.77 32.18 -26.90
C LEU A 9 -43.30 32.36 -26.46
N LEU A 10 -43.16 33.19 -25.41
CA LEU A 10 -42.62 32.81 -24.09
C LEU A 10 -42.01 31.40 -24.02
N LEU A 11 -40.71 31.31 -23.75
CA LEU A 11 -40.12 30.21 -22.98
C LEU A 11 -38.84 30.71 -22.30
N SER A 12 -39.03 31.19 -21.08
CA SER A 12 -38.03 31.34 -20.04
C SER A 12 -37.36 29.98 -19.78
N VAL A 13 -36.13 29.80 -20.28
CA VAL A 13 -35.26 28.72 -19.82
C VAL A 13 -34.26 29.36 -18.86
N SER A 14 -34.69 29.43 -17.60
CA SER A 14 -33.83 29.56 -16.44
C SER A 14 -32.80 28.44 -16.45
N LEU A 15 -31.57 28.77 -16.88
CA LEU A 15 -30.40 27.96 -16.62
C LEU A 15 -30.16 27.96 -15.11
N MET A 16 -30.76 26.99 -14.43
CA MET A 16 -30.27 26.60 -13.11
C MET A 16 -28.86 26.09 -13.32
N VAL A 17 -27.89 26.88 -12.87
CA VAL A 17 -26.52 26.42 -12.69
C VAL A 17 -26.59 25.39 -11.58
N GLY A 18 -26.74 24.12 -11.98
CA GLY A 18 -26.57 23.00 -11.07
C GLY A 18 -25.16 23.09 -10.53
N SER A 19 -25.01 23.58 -9.31
CA SER A 19 -23.81 23.42 -8.52
C SER A 19 -23.58 21.91 -8.39
N CYS A 20 -22.77 21.35 -9.30
CA CYS A 20 -22.09 20.09 -9.07
C CYS A 20 -21.15 20.34 -7.89
N ALA A 21 -21.70 20.22 -6.68
CA ALA A 21 -20.92 19.80 -5.54
C ALA A 21 -20.45 18.40 -5.91
N ALA A 22 -19.29 18.33 -6.59
CA ALA A 22 -18.52 17.12 -6.66
C ALA A 22 -18.31 16.71 -5.21
N LYS A 23 -19.13 15.75 -4.77
CA LYS A 23 -18.85 14.96 -3.58
C LYS A 23 -17.39 14.59 -3.74
N ARG A 24 -16.54 15.12 -2.87
CA ARG A 24 -15.25 14.50 -2.58
C ARG A 24 -15.63 13.14 -2.00
N GLU A 25 -15.87 12.18 -2.88
CA GLU A 25 -15.72 10.79 -2.53
C GLU A 25 -14.31 10.70 -1.97
N LYS A 26 -14.26 10.44 -0.66
CA LYS A 26 -13.05 9.94 -0.03
C LYS A 26 -12.55 8.84 -0.93
N THR A 27 -11.36 9.08 -1.47
CA THR A 27 -10.55 8.13 -2.21
C THR A 27 -10.81 6.73 -1.69
N ASP A 28 -11.24 5.87 -2.61
CA ASP A 28 -11.44 4.44 -2.43
C ASP A 28 -10.46 3.89 -1.38
N ASN A 29 -11.00 3.42 -0.26
CA ASN A 29 -10.37 2.32 0.44
C ASN A 29 -10.49 1.12 -0.51
N THR A 30 -9.59 1.04 -1.49
CA THR A 30 -9.35 -0.20 -2.22
C THR A 30 -8.97 -1.21 -1.16
N LYS A 31 -9.93 -2.05 -0.80
CA LYS A 31 -9.77 -3.14 0.16
C LYS A 31 -8.61 -3.99 -0.38
N LYS A 32 -7.41 -3.82 0.17
CA LYS A 32 -6.25 -4.61 -0.22
C LYS A 32 -6.58 -6.04 0.18
N ASP A 33 -6.72 -6.91 -0.82
CA ASP A 33 -7.13 -8.30 -0.64
C ASP A 33 -5.86 -9.10 -0.28
N TYR A 34 -5.43 -9.02 0.97
CA TYR A 34 -4.34 -9.83 1.51
C TYR A 34 -4.86 -10.83 2.54
N ASP A 35 -4.16 -11.95 2.68
CA ASP A 35 -4.49 -12.97 3.67
C ASP A 35 -4.12 -12.48 5.08
N GLU A 36 -5.13 -11.97 5.80
CA GLU A 36 -4.99 -11.53 7.19
C GLU A 36 -4.44 -12.63 8.11
N LYS A 37 -4.73 -13.92 7.87
CA LYS A 37 -4.21 -15.01 8.71
C LYS A 37 -2.71 -15.16 8.53
N LEU A 38 -2.23 -15.03 7.30
CA LEU A 38 -0.80 -15.06 7.00
C LEU A 38 -0.08 -13.88 7.64
N VAL A 39 -0.67 -12.68 7.59
CA VAL A 39 -0.14 -11.49 8.26
C VAL A 39 -0.10 -11.69 9.78
N HIS A 40 -1.17 -12.22 10.37
CA HIS A 40 -1.23 -12.51 11.80
C HIS A 40 -0.21 -13.58 12.23
N ALA A 41 0.19 -14.50 11.35
CA ALA A 41 1.24 -15.48 11.64
C ALA A 41 2.63 -14.83 11.83
N LEU A 42 2.85 -13.62 11.32
CA LEU A 42 4.08 -12.87 11.55
C LEU A 42 4.16 -12.27 12.96
N VAL A 43 3.03 -12.04 13.63
CA VAL A 43 2.98 -11.31 14.89
C VAL A 43 3.68 -12.09 16.00
N GLY A 44 4.66 -11.45 16.64
CA GLY A 44 5.42 -12.06 17.72
C GLY A 44 6.79 -11.44 17.95
N SER A 45 7.50 -12.00 18.92
CA SER A 45 8.91 -11.70 19.17
C SER A 45 9.77 -12.78 18.52
N TRP A 46 10.64 -12.36 17.62
CA TRP A 46 11.55 -13.20 16.87
C TRP A 46 13.01 -12.87 17.18
N PHE A 47 13.89 -13.83 16.94
CA PHE A 47 15.32 -13.66 17.09
C PHE A 47 16.04 -13.99 15.79
N ALA A 48 16.91 -13.07 15.37
CA ALA A 48 17.75 -13.26 14.21
C ALA A 48 18.76 -14.39 14.41
N LYS A 49 18.80 -15.34 13.47
CA LYS A 49 19.83 -16.38 13.39
C LYS A 49 21.06 -15.93 12.59
N ASN A 50 20.90 -14.87 11.81
CA ASN A 50 21.94 -14.21 11.02
C ASN A 50 21.71 -12.68 11.05
N TYR A 51 22.48 -11.93 10.26
CA TYR A 51 22.41 -10.47 10.15
C TYR A 51 22.97 -9.72 11.38
N ASP A 52 22.21 -9.58 12.46
CA ASP A 52 22.61 -8.81 13.65
C ASP A 52 22.48 -9.59 14.97
N TYR A 53 21.90 -10.80 14.94
CA TYR A 53 21.55 -11.59 16.13
C TYR A 53 20.62 -10.86 17.12
N GLY A 54 19.89 -9.87 16.63
CA GLY A 54 18.98 -9.02 17.40
C GLY A 54 17.62 -9.65 17.65
N LYS A 55 16.85 -8.98 18.49
CA LYS A 55 15.42 -9.24 18.70
C LYS A 55 14.61 -8.40 17.71
N TYR A 56 13.62 -9.02 17.09
CA TYR A 56 12.68 -8.39 16.18
C TYR A 56 11.26 -8.58 16.70
N ASP A 57 10.58 -7.48 17.02
CA ASP A 57 9.18 -7.49 17.40
C ASP A 57 8.33 -7.13 16.18
N ILE A 58 7.39 -8.01 15.82
CA ILE A 58 6.43 -7.78 14.75
C ILE A 58 5.04 -7.63 15.37
N THR A 59 4.36 -6.52 15.08
CA THR A 59 2.97 -6.27 15.47
C THR A 59 2.13 -5.88 14.27
N TYR A 60 0.83 -6.09 14.36
CA TYR A 60 -0.11 -5.75 13.30
C TYR A 60 -1.35 -5.08 13.92
N ASP A 61 -1.55 -3.81 13.62
CA ASP A 61 -2.62 -2.95 14.15
C ASP A 61 -3.07 -1.94 13.08
N ASP A 62 -4.37 -1.67 13.00
CA ASP A 62 -4.98 -0.72 12.06
C ASP A 62 -4.46 -0.84 10.60
N ASP A 63 -4.38 -2.09 10.09
CA ASP A 63 -3.86 -2.45 8.77
C ASP A 63 -2.40 -2.00 8.49
N VAL A 64 -1.62 -1.80 9.57
CA VAL A 64 -0.19 -1.48 9.52
C VAL A 64 0.60 -2.59 10.18
N LEU A 65 1.58 -3.13 9.46
CA LEU A 65 2.54 -4.08 10.01
C LEU A 65 3.74 -3.29 10.56
N ASN A 66 4.03 -3.42 11.84
CA ASN A 66 5.23 -2.83 12.44
C ASN A 66 6.30 -3.91 12.52
N PHE A 67 7.46 -3.65 11.94
CA PHE A 67 8.67 -4.47 12.06
C PHE A 67 9.70 -3.69 12.86
N ASN A 68 9.85 -4.02 14.15
CA ASN A 68 10.48 -3.16 15.15
C ASN A 68 9.88 -1.75 15.14
N SER A 69 10.68 -0.73 14.85
CA SER A 69 10.24 0.67 14.74
C SER A 69 9.78 1.05 13.33
N THR A 70 9.87 0.13 12.36
CA THR A 70 9.55 0.40 10.96
C THR A 70 8.09 0.10 10.68
N LYS A 71 7.34 1.11 10.19
CA LYS A 71 5.93 0.97 9.81
C LYS A 71 5.81 0.57 8.35
N LEU A 72 5.11 -0.52 8.09
CA LEU A 72 4.96 -1.11 6.76
C LEU A 72 3.49 -1.10 6.34
N GLU A 73 3.25 -0.74 5.08
CA GLU A 73 1.97 -1.00 4.44
C GLU A 73 2.07 -2.33 3.69
N ILE A 74 1.07 -3.19 3.89
CA ILE A 74 0.97 -4.45 3.15
C ILE A 74 0.51 -4.14 1.74
N GLU A 75 1.18 -4.67 0.73
CA GLU A 75 0.81 -4.51 -0.67
C GLU A 75 -0.15 -5.62 -1.09
N TYR A 76 0.28 -6.86 -0.92
CA TYR A 76 -0.46 -8.08 -1.22
C TYR A 76 0.18 -9.28 -0.51
N THR A 77 -0.46 -10.44 -0.64
CA THR A 77 0.08 -11.73 -0.21
C THR A 77 0.08 -12.70 -1.39
N GLU A 78 1.10 -13.54 -1.47
CA GLU A 78 1.21 -14.62 -2.46
C GLU A 78 1.84 -15.84 -1.78
N ASP A 79 1.22 -17.01 -1.93
CA ASP A 79 1.61 -18.24 -1.24
C ASP A 79 1.77 -18.06 0.29
N ASN A 80 3.00 -18.20 0.79
CA ASN A 80 3.37 -17.98 2.19
C ASN A 80 4.11 -16.66 2.41
N ARG A 81 3.98 -15.71 1.47
CA ARG A 81 4.71 -14.44 1.48
C ARG A 81 3.80 -13.23 1.67
N VAL A 82 4.25 -12.30 2.51
CA VAL A 82 3.64 -10.98 2.71
C VAL A 82 4.55 -9.92 2.11
N PHE A 83 4.06 -9.19 1.11
CA PHE A 83 4.80 -8.15 0.42
C PHE A 83 4.43 -6.80 1.01
N THR A 84 5.44 -5.99 1.33
CA THR A 84 5.24 -4.71 2.02
C THR A 84 6.23 -3.66 1.53
N HIS A 85 5.89 -2.39 1.74
CA HIS A 85 6.80 -1.25 1.64
C HIS A 85 6.71 -0.38 2.90
N GLN A 86 7.72 0.46 3.17
CA GLN A 86 7.60 1.41 4.28
C GLN A 86 6.48 2.41 4.01
N LYS A 87 5.73 2.74 5.06
CA LYS A 87 4.55 3.62 4.97
C LYS A 87 4.88 5.03 4.50
N ASN A 88 6.02 5.58 4.93
CA ASN A 88 6.43 6.95 4.61
C ASN A 88 7.33 7.04 3.38
N ASP A 89 7.95 5.92 2.99
CA ASP A 89 8.92 5.85 1.90
C ASP A 89 8.73 4.52 1.15
N LYS A 90 8.14 4.60 -0.04
CA LYS A 90 7.82 3.40 -0.82
C LYS A 90 9.03 2.79 -1.51
N THR A 91 10.23 3.36 -1.36
CA THR A 91 11.44 2.80 -1.97
C THR A 91 11.99 1.59 -1.22
N PHE A 92 11.63 1.41 0.06
CA PHE A 92 12.16 0.31 0.85
C PHE A 92 11.06 -0.74 1.12
N HIS A 93 11.30 -1.95 0.64
CA HIS A 93 10.39 -3.06 0.69
C HIS A 93 10.90 -4.16 1.63
N TYR A 94 9.94 -4.90 2.18
CA TYR A 94 10.22 -6.12 2.95
C TYR A 94 9.24 -7.19 2.50
N ILE A 95 9.80 -8.34 2.10
CA ILE A 95 9.02 -9.54 1.82
C ILE A 95 9.24 -10.50 2.99
N PHE A 96 8.15 -10.91 3.64
CA PHE A 96 8.19 -11.87 4.74
C PHE A 96 7.72 -13.23 4.21
N GLU A 97 8.60 -14.22 4.19
CA GLU A 97 8.26 -15.61 3.88
C GLU A 97 8.04 -16.40 5.18
N VAL A 98 6.80 -16.82 5.42
CA VAL A 98 6.39 -17.55 6.62
C VAL A 98 6.60 -19.05 6.41
N LYS A 99 7.29 -19.69 7.35
CA LYS A 99 7.45 -21.15 7.44
C LYS A 99 6.98 -21.61 8.83
N GLU A 100 6.88 -22.92 9.05
CA GLU A 100 6.28 -23.48 10.27
C GLU A 100 6.87 -22.93 11.58
N GLU A 101 8.20 -22.74 11.65
CA GLU A 101 8.90 -22.28 12.87
C GLU A 101 9.86 -21.11 12.62
N GLU A 102 9.84 -20.53 11.42
CA GLU A 102 10.76 -19.46 11.03
C GLU A 102 10.09 -18.47 10.06
N VAL A 103 10.59 -17.25 10.05
CA VAL A 103 10.26 -16.23 9.07
C VAL A 103 11.55 -15.79 8.39
N ILE A 104 11.56 -15.73 7.07
CA ILE A 104 12.67 -15.12 6.32
C ILE A 104 12.21 -13.76 5.83
N VAL A 105 12.96 -12.71 6.18
CA VAL A 105 12.72 -11.35 5.71
C VAL A 105 13.71 -11.06 4.59
N TYR A 106 13.20 -10.62 3.44
CA TYR A 106 14.00 -10.16 2.30
C TYR A 106 13.84 -8.64 2.17
N PRO A 107 14.78 -7.85 2.69
CA PRO A 107 14.74 -6.40 2.53
C PRO A 107 15.26 -6.01 1.14
N HIS A 108 14.56 -5.07 0.49
CA HIS A 108 14.91 -4.59 -0.84
C HIS A 108 14.79 -3.06 -0.90
N TYR A 109 15.69 -2.42 -1.62
CA TYR A 109 15.64 -0.97 -1.86
C TYR A 109 15.54 -0.68 -3.36
N GLU A 110 14.46 -0.03 -3.77
CA GLU A 110 14.23 0.46 -5.11
C GLU A 110 14.78 1.88 -5.27
N VAL A 111 15.30 2.19 -6.44
CA VAL A 111 15.68 3.56 -6.79
C VAL A 111 15.04 3.93 -8.11
N GLU A 112 14.25 5.01 -8.09
CA GLU A 112 13.76 5.62 -9.33
C GLU A 112 14.95 6.17 -10.13
N GLN A 113 15.17 5.60 -11.32
CA GLN A 113 16.17 6.11 -12.24
C GLN A 113 15.68 7.43 -12.83
N SER A 114 16.38 8.53 -12.57
CA SER A 114 16.15 9.80 -13.24
C SER A 114 17.44 10.30 -13.90
N GLY A 115 17.48 10.34 -15.23
CA GLY A 115 18.61 10.86 -16.01
C GLY A 115 19.68 9.82 -16.36
N ASP A 116 20.90 10.30 -16.60
CA ASP A 116 22.04 9.48 -17.04
C ASP A 116 22.85 8.87 -15.87
N GLU A 117 22.44 9.14 -14.62
CA GLU A 117 23.11 8.65 -13.42
C GLU A 117 22.59 7.26 -13.02
N LEU A 118 23.50 6.28 -12.99
CA LEU A 118 23.20 4.92 -12.55
C LEU A 118 23.21 4.84 -11.01
N ILE A 119 22.07 5.14 -10.39
CA ILE A 119 21.90 4.91 -8.94
C ILE A 119 21.35 3.49 -8.75
N LEU A 120 22.14 2.58 -8.19
CA LEU A 120 21.71 1.18 -8.07
C LEU A 120 20.91 0.97 -6.78
N GLY A 121 19.66 0.54 -6.92
CA GLY A 121 18.94 -0.18 -5.87
C GLY A 121 19.44 -1.62 -5.73
N GLY A 122 18.82 -2.40 -4.85
CA GLY A 122 19.13 -3.82 -4.75
C GLY A 122 18.62 -4.53 -3.52
N ASP A 123 18.79 -5.85 -3.55
CA ASP A 123 18.50 -6.75 -2.44
C ASP A 123 19.55 -6.61 -1.34
N LEU A 124 19.09 -6.54 -0.10
CA LEU A 124 19.93 -6.67 1.07
C LEU A 124 20.02 -8.14 1.51
N ALA A 125 20.98 -8.42 2.40
CA ALA A 125 21.10 -9.75 2.98
C ALA A 125 19.80 -10.16 3.70
N PRO A 126 19.26 -11.37 3.44
CA PRO A 126 18.05 -11.85 4.11
C PRO A 126 18.26 -12.01 5.62
N ILE A 127 17.18 -11.86 6.39
CA ILE A 127 17.17 -12.01 7.84
C ILE A 127 16.31 -13.23 8.20
N ASN A 128 16.93 -14.25 8.78
CA ASN A 128 16.27 -15.47 9.24
C ASN A 128 15.87 -15.30 10.69
N LEU A 129 14.57 -15.25 10.93
CA LEU A 129 13.94 -15.02 12.22
C LEU A 129 13.37 -16.34 12.76
N LYS A 130 13.65 -16.68 14.02
CA LYS A 130 13.00 -17.79 14.73
C LYS A 130 12.32 -17.31 16.00
N MET A 131 11.18 -17.92 16.32
CA MET A 131 10.60 -17.83 17.66
C MET A 131 11.54 -18.50 18.66
N ASN A 132 11.52 -18.00 19.90
CA ASN A 132 12.27 -18.57 21.02
C ASN A 132 11.45 -19.64 21.73
#